data_AF-A0A3N5BD06-F1
#
_entry.id   AF-A0A3N5BD06-F1
#
_cell.length_a   1.000
_cell.length_b   1.000
_cell.length_c   1.000
_cell.angle_alpha   90.00
_cell.angle_beta   90.00
_cell.angle_gamma   90.00
#
_symmetry.space_group_name_H-M   'P 1'
#
loop_
_entity.id
_entity.type
_entity.pdbx_description
1 polymer ?
#
loop_
_entity_poly.entity_id
_entity_poly.type
_entity_poly.pdbx_seq_one_letter_code
_entity_poly.pdbx_strand_id
1 'polypeptide(L)'
;MDIERKDLIVDEIKYWKQTKLLPEHYCDFLIMLYTEGEGVEEQDAVQKQQGRSIGLYIDLIFLLLFIPVSLFLTLSMDASIVFHVTSVAVILFITVMHYIFFRKKQLIWIHLPVILFFIILFLGSIVIFEPYLNTVMISGLILLNCLTWILFGYWKKYVYLTVSGAIGIILLVGYLIVI
;
A
#
# COMPACT_ATOMS: atom_id res chain seq x y z
N MET A 1 -41.98 -35.23 -8.24
CA MET A 1 -41.99 -35.61 -6.81
C MET A 1 -40.67 -35.29 -6.11
N ASP A 2 -39.52 -35.18 -6.80
CA ASP A 2 -38.22 -34.84 -6.16
C ASP A 2 -37.91 -33.33 -6.12
N ILE A 3 -38.52 -32.54 -7.02
CA ILE A 3 -38.27 -31.09 -7.17
C ILE A 3 -38.74 -30.31 -5.93
N GLU A 4 -39.95 -30.61 -5.43
CA GLU A 4 -40.52 -29.95 -4.24
C GLU A 4 -39.67 -30.16 -2.97
N ARG A 5 -38.97 -31.30 -2.87
CA ARG A 5 -38.07 -31.58 -1.74
C ARG A 5 -36.76 -30.81 -1.85
N LYS A 6 -36.23 -30.64 -3.06
CA LYS A 6 -35.04 -29.84 -3.31
C LYS A 6 -35.29 -28.37 -2.94
N ASP A 7 -36.42 -27.82 -3.37
CA ASP A 7 -36.80 -26.43 -3.09
C ASP A 7 -36.93 -26.16 -1.58
N LEU A 8 -37.56 -27.09 -0.85
CA LEU A 8 -37.69 -27.00 0.60
C LEU A 8 -36.33 -27.02 1.31
N ILE A 9 -35.39 -27.86 0.87
CA ILE A 9 -34.03 -27.92 1.42
C ILE A 9 -33.26 -26.61 1.15
N VAL A 10 -33.41 -26.03 -0.05
CA VAL A 10 -32.77 -24.76 -0.40
C VAL A 10 -33.29 -23.62 0.48
N ASP A 11 -34.59 -23.59 0.77
CA ASP A 11 -35.19 -22.58 1.65
C ASP A 11 -34.73 -22.72 3.12
N GLU A 12 -34.54 -23.94 3.62
CA GLU A 12 -33.94 -24.17 4.94
C GLU A 12 -32.47 -23.68 5.00
N ILE A 13 -31.68 -23.94 3.95
CA ILE A 13 -30.28 -23.47 3.90
C ILE A 13 -30.22 -21.93 3.85
N LYS A 14 -31.14 -21.27 3.13
CA LYS A 14 -31.27 -19.80 3.15
C LYS A 14 -31.60 -19.28 4.55
N TYR A 15 -32.48 -19.97 5.29
CA TYR A 15 -32.78 -19.63 6.67
C TYR A 15 -31.54 -19.76 7.59
N TRP A 16 -30.75 -20.82 7.44
CA TRP A 16 -29.50 -20.99 8.19
C TRP A 16 -28.47 -19.90 7.89
N LYS A 17 -28.41 -19.43 6.64
CA LYS A 17 -27.55 -18.31 6.22
C LYS A 17 -27.98 -16.99 6.85
N GLN A 18 -29.29 -16.68 6.85
CA GLN A 18 -29.83 -15.46 7.47
C GLN A 18 -29.61 -15.43 8.99
N THR A 19 -29.76 -16.58 9.65
CA THR A 19 -29.61 -16.73 11.11
C THR A 19 -28.15 -16.94 11.56
N LYS A 20 -27.20 -17.08 10.61
CA LYS A 20 -25.78 -17.38 10.86
C LYS A 20 -25.55 -18.67 11.67
N LEU A 21 -26.46 -19.64 11.53
CA LEU A 21 -26.31 -20.98 12.13
C LEU A 21 -25.12 -21.74 11.53
N LEU A 22 -24.80 -21.46 10.26
CA LEU A 22 -23.65 -21.98 9.55
C LEU A 22 -22.83 -20.84 8.90
N PRO A 23 -21.50 -20.97 8.77
CA PRO A 23 -20.70 -19.98 8.05
C PRO A 23 -21.13 -19.87 6.58
N GLU A 24 -21.18 -18.64 6.05
CA GLU A 24 -21.78 -18.31 4.75
C GLU A 24 -21.24 -19.17 3.59
N HIS A 25 -19.94 -19.45 3.56
CA HIS A 25 -19.30 -20.28 2.52
C HIS A 25 -19.86 -21.72 2.45
N TYR A 26 -20.30 -22.30 3.58
CA TYR A 26 -20.88 -23.64 3.59
C TYR A 26 -22.33 -23.63 3.07
N CYS A 27 -23.10 -22.60 3.40
CA CYS A 27 -24.45 -22.42 2.85
C CYS A 27 -24.38 -22.25 1.33
N ASP A 28 -23.43 -21.48 0.82
CA ASP A 28 -23.25 -21.25 -0.61
C ASP A 28 -22.86 -22.54 -1.35
N PHE A 29 -21.98 -23.35 -0.76
CA PHE A 29 -21.63 -24.68 -1.29
C PHE A 29 -22.85 -25.62 -1.35
N LEU A 30 -23.65 -25.68 -0.28
CA LEU A 30 -24.83 -26.54 -0.23
C LEU A 30 -25.90 -26.10 -1.24
N ILE A 31 -26.17 -24.81 -1.35
CA ILE A 31 -27.14 -24.29 -2.32
C ILE A 31 -26.68 -24.67 -3.74
N MET A 32 -25.42 -24.41 -4.09
CA MET A 32 -24.87 -24.77 -5.40
C MET A 32 -24.99 -26.26 -5.70
N LEU A 33 -24.78 -27.12 -4.70
CA LEU A 33 -24.90 -28.57 -4.80
C LEU A 33 -26.36 -29.01 -5.05
N TYR A 34 -27.31 -28.45 -4.32
CA TYR A 34 -28.73 -28.81 -4.43
C TYR A 34 -29.44 -28.19 -5.63
N THR A 35 -28.93 -27.05 -6.13
CA THR A 35 -29.44 -26.40 -7.32
C THR A 35 -28.70 -26.81 -8.59
N GLU A 36 -27.78 -27.77 -8.52
CA GLU A 36 -27.03 -28.31 -9.68
C GLU A 36 -26.38 -27.21 -10.57
N GLY A 37 -26.04 -26.07 -9.97
CA GLY A 37 -25.53 -24.89 -10.68
C GLY A 37 -26.57 -23.98 -11.35
N GLU A 38 -27.87 -24.29 -11.31
CA GLU A 38 -28.96 -23.48 -11.87
C GLU A 38 -29.56 -22.45 -10.90
N GLY A 39 -29.26 -22.54 -9.60
CA GLY A 39 -29.99 -21.80 -8.56
C GLY A 39 -29.11 -21.00 -7.60
N VAL A 40 -28.27 -20.12 -8.14
CA VAL A 40 -27.98 -18.86 -7.46
C VAL A 40 -28.03 -17.78 -8.52
N GLU A 41 -29.19 -17.12 -8.67
CA GLU A 41 -29.17 -15.77 -9.22
C GLU A 41 -28.21 -14.96 -8.36
N GLU A 42 -27.05 -14.67 -8.92
CA GLU A 42 -25.88 -14.00 -8.34
C GLU A 42 -26.15 -12.54 -7.95
N GLN A 43 -27.29 -12.23 -7.35
CA GLN A 43 -27.64 -10.83 -7.07
C GLN A 43 -27.12 -10.36 -5.70
N ASP A 44 -27.01 -11.24 -4.70
CA ASP A 44 -26.71 -10.78 -3.33
C ASP A 44 -25.28 -11.01 -2.83
N ALA A 45 -24.50 -11.93 -3.42
CA ALA A 45 -23.14 -12.23 -2.97
C ALA A 45 -22.06 -11.38 -3.68
N VAL A 46 -22.27 -11.03 -4.95
CA VAL A 46 -21.30 -10.26 -5.75
C VAL A 46 -21.28 -8.78 -5.33
N GLN A 47 -22.41 -8.24 -4.86
CA GLN A 47 -22.55 -6.81 -4.63
C GLN A 47 -21.85 -6.30 -3.35
N LYS A 48 -21.54 -7.17 -2.38
CA LYS A 48 -20.88 -6.75 -1.12
C LYS A 48 -19.34 -6.80 -1.14
N GLN A 49 -18.74 -7.54 -2.07
CA GLN A 49 -17.27 -7.57 -2.24
C GLN A 49 -16.78 -6.56 -3.30
N GLN A 50 -17.61 -6.20 -4.29
CA GLN A 50 -17.19 -5.37 -5.41
C GLN A 50 -17.04 -3.87 -5.06
N GLY A 51 -17.79 -3.35 -4.09
CA GLY A 51 -17.68 -1.95 -3.65
C GLY A 51 -16.43 -1.65 -2.80
N ARG A 52 -15.80 -2.68 -2.21
CA ARG A 52 -14.65 -2.52 -1.31
C ARG A 52 -13.31 -2.59 -2.06
N SER A 53 -13.27 -3.21 -3.23
CA SER A 53 -12.08 -3.31 -4.08
C SER A 53 -11.85 -2.05 -4.90
N ILE A 54 -12.90 -1.45 -5.49
CA ILE A 54 -12.76 -0.25 -6.34
C ILE A 54 -12.14 0.92 -5.57
N GLY A 55 -12.59 1.16 -4.33
CA GLY A 55 -12.01 2.21 -3.48
C GLY A 55 -10.52 1.99 -3.16
N LEU A 56 -10.07 0.74 -3.05
CA LEU A 56 -8.66 0.40 -2.85
C LEU A 56 -7.83 0.58 -4.12
N TYR A 57 -8.39 0.24 -5.29
CA TYR A 57 -7.73 0.47 -6.57
C TYR A 57 -7.58 1.96 -6.88
N ILE A 58 -8.60 2.77 -6.60
CA ILE A 58 -8.54 4.23 -6.74
C ILE A 58 -7.46 4.81 -5.81
N ASP A 59 -7.41 4.34 -4.57
CA ASP A 59 -6.43 4.80 -3.59
C ASP A 59 -4.98 4.39 -3.95
N LEU A 60 -4.80 3.17 -4.47
CA LEU A 60 -3.53 2.70 -5.05
C LEU A 60 -3.09 3.53 -6.27
N ILE A 61 -4.03 3.83 -7.17
CA ILE A 61 -3.78 4.72 -8.33
C ILE A 61 -3.39 6.12 -7.85
N PHE A 62 -4.06 6.62 -6.82
CA PHE A 62 -3.76 7.92 -6.24
C PHE A 62 -2.35 7.96 -5.61
N LEU A 63 -1.97 6.92 -4.87
CA LEU A 63 -0.63 6.79 -4.30
C LEU A 63 0.45 6.63 -5.40
N LEU A 64 0.15 5.90 -6.47
CA LEU A 64 1.06 5.72 -7.60
C LEU A 64 1.26 7.04 -8.37
N LEU A 65 0.19 7.81 -8.58
CA LEU A 65 0.23 9.15 -9.18
C LEU A 65 1.02 10.15 -8.32
N PHE A 66 1.12 9.87 -7.02
CA PHE A 66 1.85 10.69 -6.08
C PHE A 66 3.38 10.69 -6.34
N ILE A 67 3.91 9.62 -6.92
CA ILE A 67 5.33 9.50 -7.29
C ILE A 67 5.72 10.52 -8.38
N PRO A 68 5.11 10.53 -9.58
CA PRO A 68 5.49 11.49 -10.62
C PRO A 68 5.20 12.94 -10.20
N VAL A 69 4.19 13.18 -9.37
CA VAL A 69 3.93 14.51 -8.79
C VAL A 69 5.09 14.95 -7.90
N SER A 70 5.57 14.08 -6.99
CA SER A 70 6.71 14.42 -6.13
C SER A 70 7.98 14.70 -6.93
N LEU A 71 8.25 13.91 -7.98
CA LEU A 71 9.39 14.12 -8.88
C LEU A 71 9.27 15.42 -9.67
N PHE A 72 8.08 15.71 -10.21
CA PHE A 72 7.81 16.94 -10.93
C PHE A 72 8.04 18.17 -10.03
N LEU A 73 7.57 18.12 -8.78
CA LEU A 73 7.80 19.20 -7.82
C LEU A 73 9.29 19.37 -7.50
N THR A 74 10.06 18.28 -7.36
CA THR A 74 11.52 18.35 -7.08
C THR A 74 12.36 18.79 -8.27
N LEU A 75 11.90 18.53 -9.51
CA LEU A 75 12.57 18.93 -10.75
C LEU A 75 12.23 20.36 -11.18
N SER A 76 11.24 20.97 -10.54
CA SER A 76 10.84 22.36 -10.80
C SER A 76 11.88 23.32 -10.22
N MET A 77 12.92 23.62 -11.02
CA MET A 77 14.13 24.35 -10.63
C MET A 77 13.91 25.81 -10.22
N ASP A 78 12.78 26.43 -10.57
CA ASP A 78 12.50 27.85 -10.27
C ASP A 78 11.72 28.08 -8.96
N ALA A 79 11.42 27.02 -8.21
CA ALA A 79 10.63 27.12 -7.00
C ALA A 79 11.47 27.50 -5.77
N SER A 80 10.91 28.35 -4.90
CA SER A 80 11.55 28.72 -3.63
C SER A 80 11.77 27.50 -2.73
N ILE A 81 12.81 27.53 -1.88
CA ILE A 81 13.10 26.48 -0.89
C ILE A 81 11.88 26.19 0.02
N VAL A 82 11.08 27.22 0.34
CA VAL A 82 9.85 27.11 1.13
C VAL A 82 8.82 26.21 0.44
N PHE A 83 8.72 26.28 -0.89
CA PHE A 83 7.83 25.42 -1.67
C PHE A 83 8.26 23.95 -1.64
N HIS A 84 9.56 23.67 -1.77
CA HIS A 84 10.09 22.31 -1.65
C HIS A 84 9.85 21.72 -0.25
N VAL A 85 10.13 22.48 0.82
CA VAL A 85 9.91 22.02 2.19
C VAL A 85 8.42 21.80 2.47
N THR A 86 7.55 22.74 2.05
CA THR A 86 6.10 22.64 2.27
C THR A 86 5.51 21.46 1.52
N SER A 87 5.92 21.26 0.27
CA SER A 87 5.44 20.12 -0.52
C SER A 87 5.86 18.80 0.11
N VAL A 88 7.15 18.57 0.36
CA VAL A 88 7.63 17.33 1.01
C VAL A 88 6.87 17.07 2.32
N ALA A 89 6.66 18.09 3.16
CA ALA A 89 5.91 17.95 4.41
C ALA A 89 4.45 17.50 4.21
N VAL A 90 3.72 18.12 3.28
CA VAL A 90 2.32 17.75 2.95
C VAL A 90 2.25 16.31 2.45
N ILE A 91 3.18 15.93 1.59
CA ILE A 91 3.24 14.60 1.00
C ILE A 91 3.53 13.53 2.07
N LEU A 92 4.48 13.79 2.97
CA LEU A 92 4.76 12.90 4.11
C LEU A 92 3.55 12.78 5.03
N PHE A 93 2.80 13.86 5.27
CA PHE A 93 1.59 13.81 6.08
C PHE A 93 0.51 12.91 5.46
N ILE A 94 0.28 13.04 4.14
CA ILE A 94 -0.69 12.22 3.42
C ILE A 94 -0.31 10.73 3.46
N THR A 95 0.96 10.40 3.23
CA THR A 95 1.42 8.99 3.27
C THR A 95 1.29 8.37 4.67
N VAL A 96 1.48 9.14 5.75
CA VAL A 96 1.24 8.70 7.13
C VAL A 96 -0.24 8.50 7.42
N MET A 97 -1.10 9.41 6.97
CA MET A 97 -2.57 9.28 7.08
C MET A 97 -3.06 8.01 6.39
N HIS A 98 -2.57 7.75 5.17
CA HIS A 98 -2.81 6.52 4.44
C HIS A 98 -2.32 5.30 5.23
N TYR A 99 -1.08 5.30 5.72
CA TYR A 99 -0.57 4.19 6.52
C TYR A 99 -1.47 3.85 7.72
N ILE A 100 -1.97 4.84 8.45
CA ILE A 100 -2.88 4.64 9.60
C ILE A 100 -4.23 4.07 9.14
N PHE A 101 -4.79 4.56 8.03
CA PHE A 101 -6.05 4.09 7.48
C PHE A 101 -5.97 2.63 7.01
N PHE A 102 -4.90 2.27 6.28
CA PHE A 102 -4.67 0.91 5.78
C PHE A 102 -4.33 -0.09 6.89
N ARG A 103 -3.65 0.35 7.97
CA ARG A 103 -3.36 -0.52 9.12
C ARG A 103 -4.63 -1.02 9.81
N LYS A 104 -5.69 -0.19 9.86
CA LYS A 104 -6.99 -0.60 10.44
C LYS A 104 -7.72 -1.66 9.63
N LYS A 105 -7.41 -1.81 8.34
CA LYS A 105 -8.11 -2.75 7.44
C LYS A 105 -7.36 -4.07 7.17
N GLN A 106 -6.22 -4.32 7.84
CA GLN A 106 -5.39 -5.53 7.69
C GLN A 106 -5.12 -5.94 6.24
N LEU A 107 -4.87 -4.97 5.36
CA LEU A 107 -4.57 -5.25 3.97
C LEU A 107 -3.08 -5.54 3.80
N ILE A 108 -2.75 -6.58 3.04
CA ILE A 108 -1.38 -6.97 2.64
C ILE A 108 -0.62 -5.81 1.93
N TRP A 109 -1.34 -4.80 1.46
CA TRP A 109 -0.84 -3.66 0.69
C TRP A 109 -0.21 -2.52 1.53
N ILE A 110 0.01 -2.72 2.83
CA ILE A 110 0.66 -1.74 3.73
C ILE A 110 2.11 -1.43 3.31
N HIS A 111 2.76 -2.32 2.55
CA HIS A 111 4.15 -2.14 2.13
C HIS A 111 4.33 -0.95 1.16
N LEU A 112 3.36 -0.68 0.28
CA LEU A 112 3.45 0.36 -0.73
C LEU A 112 3.59 1.79 -0.14
N PRO A 113 2.72 2.25 0.78
CA PRO A 113 2.87 3.59 1.39
C PRO A 113 4.13 3.73 2.24
N VAL A 114 4.62 2.65 2.84
CA VAL A 114 5.87 2.66 3.60
C VAL A 114 7.07 2.87 2.67
N ILE A 115 7.11 2.18 1.53
CA ILE A 115 8.17 2.38 0.52
C ILE A 115 8.15 3.82 0.01
N LEU A 116 6.96 4.33 -0.31
CA LEU A 116 6.77 5.69 -0.81
C LEU A 116 7.28 6.74 0.17
N PHE A 117 6.94 6.60 1.45
CA PHE A 117 7.38 7.49 2.52
C PHE A 117 8.90 7.59 2.58
N PHE A 118 9.60 6.45 2.56
CA PHE A 118 11.06 6.44 2.65
C PHE A 118 11.74 7.01 1.40
N ILE A 119 11.22 6.73 0.20
CA ILE A 119 11.72 7.31 -1.05
C ILE A 119 11.58 8.83 -1.04
N ILE A 120 10.42 9.34 -0.64
CA ILE A 120 10.15 10.78 -0.61
C ILE A 120 10.98 11.48 0.47
N LEU A 121 11.17 10.83 1.62
CA LEU A 121 12.07 11.33 2.67
C LEU A 121 13.50 11.45 2.16
N PHE A 122 13.99 10.45 1.41
CA PHE A 122 15.32 10.48 0.82
C PHE A 122 15.47 11.60 -0.22
N LEU A 123 14.57 11.67 -1.20
CA LEU A 123 14.57 12.71 -2.24
C LEU A 123 14.42 14.12 -1.64
N GLY A 124 13.49 14.30 -0.70
CA GLY A 124 13.27 15.57 -0.02
C GLY A 124 14.50 16.00 0.79
N SER A 125 15.15 15.06 1.48
CA SER A 125 16.39 15.34 2.21
C SER A 125 17.50 15.82 1.28
N ILE A 126 17.64 15.27 0.08
CA ILE A 126 18.67 15.74 -0.85
C ILE A 126 18.35 17.15 -1.36
N VAL A 127 17.13 17.38 -1.85
CA VAL A 127 16.74 18.68 -2.45
C VAL A 127 16.81 19.83 -1.45
N ILE A 128 16.45 19.60 -0.18
CA ILE A 128 16.46 20.65 0.83
C ILE A 128 17.90 21.04 1.21
N PHE A 129 18.82 20.08 1.24
CA PHE A 129 20.17 20.29 1.76
C PHE A 129 21.23 20.52 0.68
N GLU A 130 20.97 20.15 -0.56
CA GLU A 130 21.86 20.40 -1.71
C GLU A 130 22.34 21.87 -1.82
N PRO A 131 21.50 22.91 -1.67
CA PRO A 131 21.96 24.30 -1.79
C PRO A 131 22.81 24.78 -0.60
N TYR A 132 22.87 24.02 0.50
CA TYR A 132 23.55 24.42 1.74
C TYR A 132 24.79 23.59 2.08
N LEU A 133 24.99 22.43 1.43
CA LEU A 133 26.02 21.45 1.80
C LEU A 133 27.05 21.23 0.68
N ASN A 134 28.31 21.08 1.08
CA ASN A 134 29.39 20.65 0.18
C ASN A 134 29.20 19.17 -0.23
N THR A 135 29.80 18.75 -1.34
CA THR A 135 29.72 17.37 -1.89
C THR A 135 29.99 16.28 -0.85
N VAL A 136 30.99 16.47 0.01
CA VAL A 136 31.33 15.52 1.10
C VAL A 136 30.23 15.44 2.16
N MET A 137 29.59 16.57 2.49
CA MET A 137 28.49 16.62 3.46
C MET A 137 27.21 16.00 2.88
N ILE A 138 26.98 16.12 1.58
CA ILE A 138 25.89 15.45 0.88
C ILE A 138 26.09 13.92 0.94
N SER A 139 27.30 13.41 0.73
CA SER A 139 27.61 11.99 0.92
C SER A 139 27.30 11.53 2.35
N GLY A 140 27.65 12.33 3.36
CA GLY A 140 27.29 12.05 4.76
C GLY A 140 25.77 11.98 4.99
N LEU A 141 25.00 12.87 4.37
CA LEU A 141 23.54 12.91 4.44
C LEU A 141 22.90 11.66 3.80
N ILE A 142 23.40 11.21 2.65
CA ILE A 142 22.96 9.98 1.98
C ILE A 142 23.24 8.78 2.88
N LEU A 143 24.43 8.71 3.47
CA LEU A 143 24.82 7.67 4.42
C LEU A 143 23.86 7.59 5.61
N LEU A 144 23.51 8.74 6.19
CA LEU A 144 22.57 8.84 7.32
C LEU A 144 21.18 8.34 6.91
N ASN A 145 20.68 8.74 5.74
CA ASN A 145 19.41 8.24 5.21
C ASN A 145 19.41 6.72 5.01
N CYS A 146 20.47 6.15 4.41
CA CYS A 146 20.59 4.69 4.22
C CYS A 146 20.68 3.94 5.56
N LEU A 147 21.38 4.48 6.56
CA LEU A 147 21.40 3.91 7.91
C LEU A 147 20.00 3.93 8.53
N THR A 148 19.25 5.01 8.34
CA THR A 148 17.87 5.12 8.82
C THR A 148 16.98 4.04 8.20
N TRP A 149 17.14 3.76 6.88
CA TRP A 149 16.43 2.68 6.20
C TRP A 149 16.80 1.30 6.76
N ILE A 150 18.06 1.03 7.02
CA ILE A 150 18.52 -0.25 7.58
C ILE A 150 18.00 -0.43 9.02
N LEU A 151 18.06 0.60 9.86
CA LEU A 151 17.56 0.55 11.24
C LEU A 151 16.06 0.29 11.29
N PHE A 152 15.27 1.03 10.50
CA PHE A 152 13.82 0.81 10.42
C PHE A 152 13.47 -0.52 9.75
N GLY A 153 14.23 -0.94 8.75
CA GLY A 153 14.08 -2.23 8.06
C GLY A 153 14.31 -3.40 9.01
N TYR A 154 15.34 -3.32 9.85
CA TYR A 154 15.65 -4.32 10.86
C TYR A 154 14.58 -4.38 11.96
N TRP A 155 14.16 -3.23 12.51
CA TRP A 155 13.13 -3.17 13.54
C TRP A 155 11.76 -3.69 13.09
N LYS A 156 11.36 -3.42 11.84
CA LYS A 156 10.06 -3.86 11.29
C LYS A 156 10.14 -5.13 10.47
N LYS A 157 11.32 -5.78 10.38
CA LYS A 157 11.60 -6.95 9.53
C LYS A 157 11.25 -6.75 8.05
N TYR A 158 11.33 -5.51 7.56
CA TYR A 158 11.13 -5.19 6.14
C TYR A 158 12.42 -5.45 5.37
N VAL A 159 12.52 -6.65 4.78
CA VAL A 159 13.71 -7.11 4.04
C VAL A 159 14.03 -6.17 2.86
N TYR A 160 13.01 -5.70 2.14
CA TYR A 160 13.18 -4.79 0.99
C TYR A 160 13.87 -3.47 1.38
N LEU A 161 13.53 -2.91 2.54
CA LEU A 161 14.11 -1.64 2.99
C LEU A 161 15.57 -1.82 3.43
N THR A 162 15.87 -2.96 4.05
CA THR A 162 17.24 -3.32 4.46
C THR A 162 18.13 -3.57 3.25
N VAL A 163 17.64 -4.30 2.24
CA VAL A 163 18.36 -4.56 0.99
C VAL A 163 18.60 -3.26 0.21
N SER A 164 17.57 -2.40 0.09
CA SER A 164 17.72 -1.11 -0.60
C SER A 164 18.72 -0.19 0.10
N GLY A 165 18.69 -0.11 1.43
CA GLY A 165 19.69 0.65 2.20
C GLY A 165 21.11 0.09 2.05
N ALA A 166 21.28 -1.24 2.04
CA ALA A 166 22.58 -1.87 1.83
C ALA A 166 23.15 -1.59 0.43
N ILE A 167 22.31 -1.69 -0.62
CA ILE A 167 22.68 -1.32 -1.99
C ILE A 167 23.09 0.15 -2.06
N GLY A 168 22.34 1.05 -1.41
CA GLY A 168 22.67 2.47 -1.34
C GLY A 168 24.05 2.75 -0.73
N ILE A 169 24.40 2.05 0.36
CA ILE A 169 25.73 2.17 0.97
C ILE A 169 26.82 1.65 0.04
N ILE A 170 26.61 0.50 -0.61
CA ILE A 170 27.59 -0.07 -1.56
C ILE A 170 27.85 0.91 -2.72
N LEU A 171 26.79 1.49 -3.29
CA LEU A 171 26.91 2.48 -4.36
C LEU A 171 27.63 3.74 -3.90
N LEU A 172 27.36 4.22 -2.68
CA LEU A 172 28.04 5.38 -2.11
C LEU A 172 29.53 5.13 -1.91
N VAL A 173 29.90 3.96 -1.38
CA VAL A 173 31.30 3.57 -1.22
C VAL A 173 31.99 3.48 -2.58
N GLY A 174 31.32 2.90 -3.59
CA GLY A 174 31.82 2.88 -4.96
C GLY A 174 32.07 4.28 -5.52
N TYR A 175 31.15 5.22 -5.30
CA TYR A 175 31.31 6.62 -5.72
C TYR A 175 32.49 7.31 -5.03
N LEU A 176 32.67 7.10 -3.72
CA LEU A 176 33.80 7.68 -2.97
C LEU A 176 35.17 7.13 -3.40
N ILE A 177 35.24 5.92 -3.97
CA ILE A 177 36.49 5.32 -4.48
C ILE A 177 36.85 5.86 -5.87
N VAL A 178 35.85 6.24 -6.66
CA VAL A 178 36.03 6.72 -8.05
C VAL A 178 36.43 8.21 -8.11
N ILE A 179 36.07 8.99 -7.09
CA ILE A 179 36.47 10.40 -6.91
C ILE A 179 37.87 10.49 -6.30
#